data_AF-A0A9X4KZU1-F1
#
_entry.id   AF-A0A9X4KZU1-F1
#
_cell.length_a   1.000
_cell.length_b   1.000
_cell.length_c   1.000
_cell.angle_alpha   90.00
_cell.angle_beta   90.00
_cell.angle_gamma   90.00
#
_symmetry.space_group_name_H-M   'P 1'
#
loop_
_entity.id
_entity.type
_entity.pdbx_description
1 polymer ?
#
loop_
_entity_poly.entity_id
_entity_poly.type
_entity_poly.pdbx_seq_one_letter_code
_entity_poly.pdbx_strand_id
1 'polypeptide(L)'
;MRSQQQWTAKWIWVSGAKDLNDVYAEARKVFEVGPSIKRAKLRISANQAYKLYLNGEELGRGPAPSDLAWMSFDTYEVADRLSRGSNVLAIVANNFGTGEIVTNQLQGPGGLICQLDLYDSEAAHEEPLQTIASGTEWKCRRSPRWKANASRLHLWGGYREIFDVAREDGWERIDYDDSGWPDAEVVAGAEEPGSPWPRLLPREIPFLRRTLVRPASVVSSEPFLGGLAFAEAALTDSPENALTMDASKPGELTAGYLRLRC
;
A
#
# COMPACT_ATOMS: atom_id res chain seq x y z
N MET A 1 13.16 23.31 -20.23
CA MET A 1 14.10 22.29 -19.71
C MET A 1 13.44 21.66 -18.50
N ARG A 2 13.10 20.36 -18.52
CA ARG A 2 12.60 19.67 -17.33
C ARG A 2 13.77 19.60 -16.34
N SER A 3 13.64 20.13 -15.13
CA SER A 3 14.61 19.85 -14.06
C SER A 3 14.69 18.34 -13.93
N GLN A 4 15.83 17.73 -14.25
CA GLN A 4 16.01 16.29 -14.02
C GLN A 4 15.79 16.06 -12.52
N GLN A 5 14.70 15.36 -12.18
CA GLN A 5 14.44 14.97 -10.81
C GLN A 5 15.47 13.89 -10.47
N GLN A 6 16.49 14.24 -9.68
CA GLN A 6 17.54 13.27 -9.36
C GLN A 6 16.99 12.27 -8.35
N TRP A 7 16.95 11.00 -8.75
CA TRP A 7 16.60 9.88 -7.90
C TRP A 7 17.88 9.17 -7.44
N THR A 8 18.00 8.95 -6.14
CA THR A 8 19.01 8.05 -5.54
C THR A 8 18.37 6.79 -4.98
N ALA A 9 17.03 6.78 -4.86
CA ALA A 9 16.24 5.63 -4.46
C ALA A 9 16.24 4.51 -5.49
N LYS A 10 15.96 3.31 -5.00
CA LYS A 10 15.83 2.08 -5.78
C LYS A 10 14.44 1.51 -5.59
N TRP A 11 13.94 0.82 -6.60
CA TRP A 11 12.75 0.01 -6.48
C TRP A 11 13.06 -1.18 -5.58
N ILE A 12 12.31 -1.29 -4.48
CA ILE A 12 12.46 -2.35 -3.48
C ILE A 12 11.19 -3.20 -3.41
N TRP A 13 11.32 -4.45 -2.98
CA TRP A 13 10.20 -5.34 -2.71
C TRP A 13 10.48 -6.29 -1.56
N VAL A 14 9.46 -7.04 -1.15
CA VAL A 14 9.60 -8.10 -0.14
C VAL A 14 10.30 -9.31 -0.76
N SER A 15 11.28 -9.85 -0.04
CA SER A 15 12.07 -10.98 -0.52
C SER A 15 11.23 -12.25 -0.71
N GLY A 16 11.53 -13.00 -1.77
CA GLY A 16 10.87 -14.28 -2.07
C GLY A 16 9.44 -14.18 -2.59
N ALA A 17 8.95 -12.97 -2.93
CA ALA A 17 7.58 -12.77 -3.41
C ALA A 17 7.48 -12.32 -4.88
N LYS A 18 8.57 -12.39 -5.65
CA LYS A 18 8.63 -11.92 -7.04
C LYS A 18 7.61 -12.59 -7.95
N ASP A 19 7.38 -13.89 -7.75
CA ASP A 19 6.50 -14.72 -8.59
C ASP A 19 5.11 -14.92 -7.96
N LEU A 20 4.81 -14.21 -6.87
CA LEU A 20 3.52 -14.30 -6.19
C LEU A 20 2.55 -13.25 -6.74
N ASN A 21 1.29 -13.64 -6.82
CA ASN A 21 0.19 -12.72 -7.11
C ASN A 21 -0.44 -12.21 -5.80
N ASP A 22 -1.03 -11.02 -5.88
CA ASP A 22 -1.75 -10.37 -4.78
C ASP A 22 -0.93 -10.27 -3.48
N VAL A 23 0.18 -9.54 -3.56
CA VAL A 23 1.10 -9.35 -2.45
C VAL A 23 0.95 -7.96 -1.87
N TYR A 24 0.66 -7.91 -0.57
CA TYR A 24 0.79 -6.71 0.24
C TYR A 24 2.14 -6.73 0.95
N ALA A 25 3.04 -5.83 0.59
CA ALA A 25 4.33 -5.61 1.23
C ALA A 25 4.23 -4.42 2.20
N GLU A 26 4.76 -4.58 3.40
CA GLU A 26 4.92 -3.51 4.39
C GLU A 26 6.39 -3.13 4.44
N ALA A 27 6.71 -1.89 4.10
CA ALA A 27 8.06 -1.35 4.11
C ALA A 27 8.18 -0.22 5.14
N ARG A 28 9.28 -0.20 5.88
CA ARG A 28 9.50 0.73 6.99
C ARG A 28 10.93 1.26 7.01
N LYS A 29 11.07 2.54 7.35
CA LYS A 29 12.36 3.19 7.59
C LYS A 29 12.28 4.21 8.71
N VAL A 30 13.07 3.98 9.76
CA VAL A 30 13.35 4.98 10.80
C VAL A 30 14.52 5.86 10.36
N PHE A 31 14.42 7.16 10.61
CA PHE A 31 15.43 8.16 10.27
C PHE A 31 15.42 9.33 11.27
N GLU A 32 16.54 10.02 11.36
CA GLU A 32 16.70 11.19 12.23
C GLU A 32 16.50 12.49 11.46
N VAL A 33 15.87 13.47 12.10
CA VAL A 33 15.60 14.81 11.56
C VAL A 33 16.18 15.89 12.48
N GLY A 34 17.03 16.73 11.91
CA GLY A 34 17.67 17.85 12.60
C GLY A 34 16.75 19.06 12.88
N PRO A 35 17.20 20.04 13.67
CA PRO A 35 16.37 21.17 14.12
C PRO A 35 16.06 22.23 13.05
N SER A 36 16.72 22.18 11.89
CA SER A 36 16.73 23.24 10.88
C SER A 36 15.91 22.93 9.62
N ILE A 37 15.13 21.85 9.59
CA ILE A 37 14.35 21.50 8.39
C ILE A 37 13.22 22.51 8.17
N LYS A 38 13.20 23.10 6.98
CA LYS A 38 12.18 24.05 6.53
C LYS A 38 11.28 23.48 5.44
N ARG A 39 11.85 22.66 4.56
CA ARG A 39 11.12 21.98 3.49
C ARG A 39 11.46 20.50 3.48
N ALA A 40 10.46 19.67 3.20
CA ALA A 40 10.61 18.22 3.16
C ALA A 40 9.73 17.64 2.06
N LYS A 41 10.37 17.21 0.97
CA LYS A 41 9.69 16.74 -0.23
C LYS A 41 9.79 15.23 -0.31
N LEU A 42 8.66 14.55 -0.16
CA LEU A 42 8.55 13.10 -0.30
C LEU A 42 8.01 12.74 -1.67
N ARG A 43 8.72 11.89 -2.41
CA ARG A 43 8.31 11.33 -3.70
C ARG A 43 8.13 9.83 -3.57
N ILE A 44 7.03 9.30 -4.10
CA ILE A 44 6.69 7.87 -3.95
C ILE A 44 5.94 7.33 -5.18
N SER A 45 6.24 6.09 -5.54
CA SER A 45 5.48 5.29 -6.51
C SER A 45 5.50 3.82 -6.11
N ALA A 46 4.54 3.04 -6.60
CA ALA A 46 4.47 1.60 -6.39
C ALA A 46 3.81 0.91 -7.58
N ASN A 47 4.19 -0.33 -7.83
CA ASN A 47 3.48 -1.22 -8.73
C ASN A 47 2.65 -2.22 -7.92
N GLN A 48 1.35 -2.04 -7.70
CA GLN A 48 0.42 -1.12 -8.36
C GLN A 48 -0.13 -0.01 -7.48
N ALA A 49 -0.24 -0.23 -6.17
CA ALA A 49 -0.83 0.73 -5.26
C ALA A 49 0.02 0.84 -3.99
N TYR A 50 -0.01 2.01 -3.36
CA TYR A 50 0.57 2.23 -2.04
C TYR A 50 -0.39 2.98 -1.13
N LYS A 51 -0.15 2.80 0.17
CA LYS A 51 -0.68 3.61 1.25
C LYS A 51 0.49 4.07 2.11
N LEU A 52 0.68 5.38 2.22
CA LEU A 52 1.83 6.01 2.87
C LEU A 52 1.45 6.54 4.25
N TYR A 53 2.34 6.31 5.21
CA TYR A 53 2.26 6.80 6.57
C TYR A 53 3.54 7.50 6.97
N LEU A 54 3.41 8.55 7.77
CA LEU A 54 4.52 9.22 8.45
C LEU A 54 4.16 9.33 9.93
N ASN A 55 5.01 8.80 10.81
CA ASN A 55 4.79 8.80 12.25
C ASN A 55 3.40 8.24 12.67
N GLY A 56 2.93 7.21 11.94
CA GLY A 56 1.62 6.58 12.14
C GLY A 56 0.41 7.30 11.53
N GLU A 57 0.56 8.50 10.97
CA GLU A 57 -0.53 9.23 10.29
C GLU A 57 -0.57 8.88 8.80
N GLU A 58 -1.75 8.53 8.26
CA GLU A 58 -1.96 8.30 6.82
C GLU A 58 -1.76 9.60 6.03
N LEU A 59 -0.72 9.67 5.20
CA LEU A 59 -0.44 10.81 4.32
C LEU A 59 -1.26 10.77 3.04
N GLY A 60 -1.42 9.58 2.45
CA GLY A 60 -2.09 9.45 1.16
C GLY A 60 -2.00 8.05 0.54
N ARG A 61 -2.59 7.94 -0.65
CA ARG A 61 -2.67 6.71 -1.45
C ARG A 61 -2.41 7.04 -2.92
N GLY A 62 -1.78 6.11 -3.62
CA GLY A 62 -1.47 6.26 -5.04
C GLY A 62 -0.80 5.01 -5.59
N PRO A 63 0.04 5.12 -6.63
CA PRO A 63 0.20 6.31 -7.48
C PRO A 63 -1.05 6.61 -8.31
N ALA A 64 -1.02 7.67 -9.14
CA ALA A 64 -1.99 7.79 -10.22
C ALA A 64 -1.90 6.59 -11.16
N PRO A 65 -3.03 6.14 -11.76
CA PRO A 65 -2.98 5.12 -12.80
C PRO A 65 -2.00 5.50 -13.90
N SER A 66 -1.13 4.56 -14.25
CA SER A 66 -0.07 4.76 -15.24
C SER A 66 0.21 3.47 -16.02
N ASP A 67 1.13 3.57 -16.98
CA ASP A 67 1.71 2.42 -17.68
C ASP A 67 3.03 2.00 -17.01
N LEU A 68 3.43 0.72 -17.10
CA LEU A 68 4.68 0.25 -16.48
C LEU A 68 5.90 0.99 -17.02
N ALA A 69 5.92 1.26 -18.32
CA ALA A 69 7.04 1.96 -18.95
C ALA A 69 7.06 3.47 -18.67
N TRP A 70 6.00 4.00 -18.04
CA TRP A 70 5.84 5.41 -17.66
C TRP A 70 5.12 5.52 -16.30
N MET A 71 5.77 5.06 -15.24
CA MET A 71 5.19 5.06 -13.91
C MET A 71 4.96 6.48 -13.39
N SER A 72 3.79 6.74 -12.83
CA SER A 72 3.53 7.99 -12.13
C SER A 72 4.09 7.94 -10.71
N PHE A 73 4.68 9.03 -10.23
CA PHE A 73 5.00 9.22 -8.82
C PHE A 73 4.23 10.42 -8.26
N ASP A 74 3.83 10.29 -7.00
CA ASP A 74 3.21 11.35 -6.25
C ASP A 74 4.27 12.12 -5.44
N THR A 75 3.98 13.39 -5.16
CA THR A 75 4.82 14.25 -4.33
C THR A 75 4.02 14.79 -3.16
N TYR A 76 4.57 14.70 -1.95
CA TYR A 76 4.01 15.24 -0.72
C TYR A 76 5.00 16.22 -0.09
N GLU A 77 4.53 17.40 0.29
CA GLU A 77 5.27 18.29 1.19
C GLU A 77 4.92 17.89 2.63
N VAL A 78 5.91 17.48 3.41
CA VAL A 78 5.71 16.85 4.73
C VAL A 78 6.44 17.54 5.87
N ALA A 79 7.02 18.74 5.64
CA ALA A 79 7.82 19.45 6.63
C ALA A 79 7.07 19.66 7.95
N ASP A 80 5.81 20.10 7.87
CA ASP A 80 4.94 20.36 9.02
C ASP A 80 4.50 19.09 9.78
N ARG A 81 4.80 17.91 9.24
CA ARG A 81 4.46 16.60 9.82
C ARG A 81 5.67 15.88 10.42
N LEU A 82 6.86 16.44 10.26
CA LEU A 82 8.09 15.89 10.83
C LEU A 82 8.25 16.34 12.28
N SER A 83 8.71 15.41 13.12
CA SER A 83 9.16 15.69 14.48
C SER A 83 10.66 15.93 14.49
N ARG A 84 11.18 16.64 15.49
CA ARG A 84 12.64 16.70 15.72
C ARG A 84 13.10 15.36 16.32
N GLY A 85 14.23 14.85 15.84
CA GLY A 85 14.74 13.53 16.22
C GLY A 85 14.17 12.41 15.34
N SER A 86 13.83 11.28 15.96
CA SER A 86 13.42 10.08 15.24
C SER A 86 12.04 10.22 14.60
N ASN A 87 11.97 9.87 13.32
CA ASN A 87 10.74 9.78 12.53
C ASN A 87 10.69 8.43 11.82
N VAL A 88 9.49 8.02 11.41
CA VAL A 88 9.29 6.77 10.67
C VAL A 88 8.46 6.99 9.42
N LEU A 89 8.97 6.50 8.28
CA LEU A 89 8.20 6.28 7.08
C LEU A 89 7.73 4.82 7.07
N ALA A 90 6.44 4.63 6.84
CA ALA A 90 5.80 3.32 6.76
C ALA A 90 4.90 3.28 5.53
N ILE A 91 5.03 2.22 4.72
CA ILE A 91 4.34 2.10 3.44
C ILE A 91 3.77 0.70 3.29
N VAL A 92 2.48 0.60 3.01
CA VAL A 92 1.89 -0.63 2.47
C VAL A 92 1.87 -0.50 0.97
N ALA A 93 2.52 -1.41 0.24
CA ALA A 93 2.44 -1.50 -1.20
C ALA A 93 1.73 -2.80 -1.61
N ASN A 94 0.81 -2.72 -2.57
CA ASN A 94 0.09 -3.88 -3.09
C ASN A 94 0.43 -4.09 -4.57
N ASN A 95 0.73 -5.33 -4.94
CA ASN A 95 1.01 -5.76 -6.29
C ASN A 95 0.08 -6.92 -6.68
N PHE A 96 -0.59 -6.82 -7.83
CA PHE A 96 -1.48 -7.87 -8.32
C PHE A 96 -0.73 -9.05 -8.98
N GLY A 97 0.55 -8.87 -9.30
CA GLY A 97 1.43 -9.86 -9.90
C GLY A 97 1.40 -9.90 -11.43
N THR A 98 1.54 -11.09 -11.98
CA THR A 98 1.66 -11.37 -13.43
C THR A 98 0.54 -12.26 -13.97
N GLY A 99 -0.49 -12.51 -13.15
CA GLY A 99 -1.66 -13.29 -13.55
C GLY A 99 -2.37 -12.69 -14.77
N GLU A 100 -2.91 -13.54 -15.62
CA GLU A 100 -3.57 -13.10 -16.86
C GLU A 100 -4.80 -12.23 -16.55
N ILE A 101 -4.84 -11.03 -17.14
CA ILE A 101 -5.98 -10.10 -17.07
C ILE A 101 -6.27 -9.52 -18.45
N VAL A 102 -7.53 -9.14 -18.68
CA VAL A 102 -7.98 -8.65 -20.00
C VAL A 102 -7.24 -7.38 -20.43
N THR A 103 -6.92 -6.50 -19.48
CA THR A 103 -6.32 -5.19 -19.77
C THR A 103 -4.79 -5.21 -19.85
N ASN A 104 -4.16 -6.30 -19.39
CA ASN A 104 -2.73 -6.39 -19.08
C ASN A 104 -2.16 -5.18 -18.30
N GLN A 105 -3.01 -4.42 -17.62
CA GLN A 105 -2.62 -3.16 -16.99
C GLN A 105 -1.74 -3.43 -15.77
N LEU A 106 -0.53 -2.87 -15.81
CA LEU A 106 0.47 -2.90 -14.73
C LEU A 106 0.80 -4.33 -14.22
N GLN A 107 0.63 -5.35 -15.06
CA GLN A 107 1.07 -6.72 -14.75
C GLN A 107 2.59 -6.81 -14.82
N GLY A 108 3.23 -7.22 -13.74
CA GLY A 108 4.68 -7.21 -13.64
C GLY A 108 5.16 -7.44 -12.21
N PRO A 109 6.48 -7.34 -11.98
CA PRO A 109 7.03 -7.54 -10.64
C PRO A 109 6.47 -6.52 -9.67
N GLY A 110 6.39 -6.90 -8.39
CA GLY A 110 6.13 -5.95 -7.31
C GLY A 110 7.28 -4.98 -7.13
N GLY A 111 6.95 -3.74 -6.82
CA GLY A 111 7.95 -2.70 -6.59
C GLY A 111 7.39 -1.51 -5.84
N LEU A 112 8.22 -0.96 -4.96
CA LEU A 112 7.99 0.28 -4.24
C LEU A 112 9.24 1.16 -4.38
N ILE A 113 9.06 2.44 -4.69
CA ILE A 113 10.14 3.43 -4.64
C ILE A 113 9.70 4.64 -3.82
N CYS A 114 10.54 5.09 -2.90
CA CYS A 114 10.28 6.25 -2.05
C CYS A 114 11.56 7.05 -1.83
N GLN A 115 11.49 8.37 -1.95
CA GLN A 115 12.59 9.28 -1.63
C GLN A 115 12.06 10.50 -0.88
N LEU A 116 12.60 10.76 0.30
CA LEU A 116 12.34 11.96 1.09
C LEU A 116 13.59 12.83 1.10
N ASP A 117 13.47 14.04 0.58
CA ASP A 117 14.53 15.04 0.55
C ASP A 117 14.23 16.16 1.57
N LEU A 118 15.16 16.39 2.50
CA LEU A 118 15.06 17.39 3.56
C LEU A 118 15.96 18.59 3.24
N TYR A 119 15.44 19.80 3.46
CA TYR A 119 16.12 21.06 3.15
C TYR A 119 16.04 22.02 4.34
N ASP A 120 17.11 22.77 4.58
CA ASP A 120 17.20 23.80 5.63
C ASP A 120 16.82 25.21 5.14
N SER A 121 16.51 25.32 3.85
CA SER A 121 16.10 26.53 3.15
C SER A 121 14.74 26.36 2.47
N GLU A 122 14.04 27.46 2.31
CA GLU A 122 12.80 27.56 1.52
C GLU A 122 13.09 27.68 0.01
N ALA A 123 14.35 27.84 -0.39
CA ALA A 123 14.72 27.99 -1.79
C ALA A 123 14.44 26.70 -2.59
N ALA A 124 13.92 26.86 -3.81
CA ALA A 124 13.51 25.75 -4.66
C ALA A 124 14.66 24.99 -5.35
N HIS A 125 15.87 25.55 -5.34
CA HIS A 125 17.03 25.05 -6.11
C HIS A 125 18.27 24.78 -5.27
N GLU A 126 18.08 24.40 -4.01
CA GLU A 126 19.17 23.94 -3.15
C GLU A 126 19.25 22.41 -3.13
N GLU A 127 20.47 21.92 -2.90
CA GLU A 127 20.72 20.50 -2.63
C GLU A 127 20.09 20.09 -1.30
N PRO A 128 19.57 18.87 -1.18
CA PRO A 128 19.02 18.40 0.09
C PRO A 128 20.12 18.27 1.13
N LEU A 129 19.83 18.72 2.35
CA LEU A 129 20.68 18.50 3.52
C LEU A 129 20.80 17.00 3.82
N GLN A 130 19.71 16.27 3.63
CA GLN A 130 19.62 14.84 3.88
C GLN A 130 18.57 14.21 2.95
N THR A 131 18.92 13.07 2.36
CA THR A 131 18.01 12.27 1.54
C THR A 131 17.83 10.90 2.16
N ILE A 132 16.57 10.51 2.36
CA ILE A 132 16.16 9.19 2.80
C ILE A 132 15.55 8.50 1.59
N ALA A 133 16.32 7.60 0.99
CA ALA A 133 15.99 6.92 -0.25
C ALA A 133 15.61 5.45 0.02
N SER A 134 14.73 4.85 -0.78
CA SER A 134 14.43 3.42 -0.68
C SER A 134 15.59 2.59 -1.20
N GLY A 135 15.98 1.56 -0.43
CA GLY A 135 17.16 0.74 -0.70
C GLY A 135 17.18 -0.50 0.18
N THR A 136 18.31 -1.20 0.23
CA THR A 136 18.48 -2.42 1.02
C THR A 136 18.40 -2.18 2.54
N GLU A 137 18.58 -0.95 2.98
CA GLU A 137 18.52 -0.53 4.38
C GLU A 137 17.09 -0.32 4.92
N TRP A 138 16.08 -0.58 4.09
CA TRP A 138 14.68 -0.57 4.49
C TRP A 138 14.27 -1.94 5.00
N LYS A 139 13.44 -1.97 6.04
CA LYS A 139 12.80 -3.20 6.49
C LYS A 139 11.57 -3.45 5.62
N CYS A 140 11.40 -4.69 5.16
CA CYS A 140 10.28 -5.03 4.28
C CYS A 140 9.77 -6.44 4.58
N ARG A 141 8.50 -6.56 4.96
CA ARG A 141 7.86 -7.86 5.19
C ARG A 141 6.63 -8.02 4.32
N ARG A 142 6.17 -9.26 4.15
CA ARG A 142 4.82 -9.52 3.64
C ARG A 142 3.84 -9.20 4.78
N SER A 143 2.82 -8.41 4.48
CA SER A 143 1.84 -8.05 5.50
C SER A 143 1.13 -9.30 6.03
N PRO A 144 1.06 -9.48 7.36
CA PRO A 144 0.29 -10.56 7.95
C PRO A 144 -1.22 -10.31 7.90
N ARG A 145 -1.65 -9.06 7.63
CA ARG A 145 -3.03 -8.58 7.73
C ARG A 145 -3.91 -8.95 6.55
N TRP A 146 -3.35 -9.11 5.36
CA TRP A 146 -4.09 -9.55 4.18
C TRP A 146 -3.95 -11.06 4.01
N LYS A 147 -5.08 -11.76 3.86
CA LYS A 147 -5.05 -13.18 3.53
C LYS A 147 -4.51 -13.36 2.12
N ALA A 148 -3.51 -14.22 1.99
CA ALA A 148 -3.07 -14.71 0.70
C ALA A 148 -4.20 -15.49 0.01
N ASN A 149 -4.21 -15.49 -1.33
CA ASN A 149 -5.13 -16.29 -2.16
C ASN A 149 -6.59 -15.85 -2.14
N ALA A 150 -6.87 -14.59 -1.79
CA ALA A 150 -8.18 -14.04 -2.05
C ALA A 150 -8.49 -14.15 -3.54
N SER A 151 -9.70 -14.59 -3.87
CA SER A 151 -10.07 -14.79 -5.26
C SER A 151 -10.26 -13.46 -5.98
N ARG A 152 -9.84 -13.43 -7.24
CA ARG A 152 -9.93 -12.25 -8.09
C ARG A 152 -11.38 -11.79 -8.25
N LEU A 153 -11.61 -10.47 -8.23
CA LEU A 153 -12.96 -9.91 -8.41
C LEU A 153 -13.50 -10.23 -9.81
N HIS A 154 -12.70 -9.92 -10.82
CA HIS A 154 -12.92 -10.22 -12.24
C HIS A 154 -11.64 -9.91 -13.04
N LEU A 155 -11.59 -10.33 -14.31
CA LEU A 155 -10.41 -10.13 -15.18
C LEU A 155 -10.17 -8.66 -15.61
N TRP A 156 -11.07 -7.74 -15.28
CA TRP A 156 -10.91 -6.29 -15.52
C TRP A 156 -10.35 -5.51 -14.31
N GLY A 157 -10.14 -6.15 -13.16
CA GLY A 157 -9.91 -5.47 -11.87
C GLY A 157 -8.86 -6.14 -11.01
N GLY A 158 -8.85 -5.83 -9.71
CA GLY A 158 -7.94 -6.45 -8.74
C GLY A 158 -8.50 -7.70 -8.07
N TYR A 159 -7.96 -7.99 -6.90
CA TYR A 159 -8.39 -9.08 -6.04
C TYR A 159 -9.44 -8.62 -5.03
N ARG A 160 -10.21 -9.57 -4.49
CA ARG A 160 -11.01 -9.30 -3.29
C ARG A 160 -10.05 -9.05 -2.12
N GLU A 161 -10.38 -8.10 -1.27
CA GLU A 161 -9.61 -7.84 -0.06
C GLU A 161 -10.21 -8.62 1.11
N ILE A 162 -9.42 -9.51 1.72
CA ILE A 162 -9.76 -10.13 3.01
C ILE A 162 -8.72 -9.65 4.03
N PHE A 163 -9.16 -8.73 4.87
CA PHE A 163 -8.34 -8.07 5.87
C PHE A 163 -8.65 -8.59 7.27
N ASP A 164 -7.61 -9.11 7.94
CA ASP A 164 -7.66 -9.67 9.28
C ASP A 164 -7.24 -8.60 10.31
N VAL A 165 -8.25 -7.93 10.89
CA VAL A 165 -8.05 -6.82 11.84
C VAL A 165 -7.32 -7.29 13.10
N ALA A 166 -7.45 -8.57 13.49
CA ALA A 166 -6.77 -9.11 14.67
C ALA A 166 -5.23 -9.17 14.51
N ARG A 167 -4.72 -8.97 13.29
CA ARG A 167 -3.29 -8.96 12.97
C ARG A 167 -2.71 -7.56 12.83
N GLU A 168 -3.46 -6.51 13.16
CA GLU A 168 -2.88 -5.17 13.30
C GLU A 168 -1.94 -5.10 14.50
N ASP A 169 -0.69 -4.69 14.25
CA ASP A 169 0.39 -4.66 15.24
C ASP A 169 1.01 -3.27 15.42
N GLY A 170 0.46 -2.23 14.77
CA GLY A 170 0.93 -0.85 14.90
C GLY A 170 2.31 -0.58 14.27
N TRP A 171 2.71 -1.41 13.30
CA TRP A 171 4.00 -1.32 12.61
C TRP A 171 4.28 0.01 11.91
N GLU A 172 3.29 0.90 11.78
CA GLU A 172 3.46 2.25 11.25
C GLU A 172 4.02 3.27 12.28
N ARG A 173 4.12 2.89 13.56
CA ARG A 173 4.49 3.79 14.68
C ARG A 173 5.97 3.75 15.03
N ILE A 174 6.53 4.87 15.49
CA ILE A 174 7.98 5.02 15.72
C ILE A 174 8.55 4.02 16.74
N ASP A 175 7.75 3.61 17.72
CA ASP A 175 8.13 2.72 18.82
C ASP A 175 8.06 1.23 18.49
N TYR A 176 7.61 0.88 17.28
CA TYR A 176 7.56 -0.51 16.83
C TYR A 176 8.96 -1.10 16.59
N ASP A 177 9.18 -2.30 17.12
CA ASP A 177 10.40 -3.09 16.93
C ASP A 177 10.36 -3.90 15.62
N ASP A 178 11.12 -3.44 14.63
CA ASP A 178 11.27 -4.07 13.32
C ASP A 178 12.55 -4.93 13.20
N SER A 179 13.24 -5.25 14.30
CA SER A 179 14.47 -6.05 14.29
C SER A 179 14.27 -7.46 13.69
N GLY A 180 13.08 -8.03 13.84
CA GLY A 180 12.69 -9.31 13.24
C GLY A 180 12.33 -9.24 11.75
N TRP A 181 12.28 -8.06 11.14
CA TRP A 181 11.93 -7.91 9.74
C TRP A 181 13.14 -8.14 8.83
N PRO A 182 12.95 -8.84 7.70
CA PRO A 182 13.98 -8.93 6.69
C PRO A 182 14.21 -7.57 6.03
N ASP A 183 15.41 -7.41 5.50
CA ASP A 183 15.76 -6.25 4.68
C ASP A 183 15.06 -6.34 3.32
N ALA A 184 14.81 -5.19 2.70
CA ALA A 184 14.16 -5.11 1.41
C ALA A 184 15.08 -5.59 0.28
N GLU A 185 14.49 -6.31 -0.69
CA GLU A 185 15.20 -6.74 -1.90
C GLU A 185 15.14 -5.64 -2.94
N VAL A 186 16.29 -5.25 -3.50
CA VAL A 186 16.34 -4.29 -4.62
C VAL A 186 15.94 -4.99 -5.91
N VAL A 187 14.90 -4.49 -6.56
CA VAL A 187 14.38 -5.00 -7.84
C VAL A 187 15.04 -4.30 -9.02
N ALA A 188 15.21 -2.97 -8.94
CA ALA A 188 15.81 -2.15 -10.00
C ALA A 188 16.27 -0.78 -9.45
N GLY A 189 17.18 -0.11 -10.15
CA GLY A 189 17.46 1.31 -9.96
C GLY A 189 16.30 2.20 -10.42
N ALA A 190 16.22 3.43 -9.89
CA ALA A 190 15.30 4.42 -10.42
C ALA A 190 15.62 4.74 -11.88
N GLU A 191 14.61 4.68 -12.75
CA GLU A 191 14.73 4.99 -14.19
C GLU A 191 15.84 4.19 -14.90
N GLU A 192 16.17 3.00 -14.38
CA GLU A 192 17.22 2.14 -14.95
C GLU A 192 16.81 1.64 -16.34
N PRO A 193 17.66 1.83 -17.38
CA PRO A 193 17.39 1.33 -18.72
C PRO A 193 17.18 -0.19 -18.73
N GLY A 194 16.07 -0.65 -19.30
CA GLY A 194 15.73 -2.08 -19.36
C GLY A 194 15.07 -2.63 -18.09
N SER A 195 14.92 -1.82 -17.04
CA SER A 195 14.08 -2.18 -15.90
C SER A 195 12.59 -2.19 -16.29
N PRO A 196 11.72 -2.81 -15.47
CA PRO A 196 10.27 -2.73 -15.66
C PRO A 196 9.71 -1.31 -15.59
N TRP A 197 10.42 -0.37 -14.95
CA TRP A 197 9.98 1.01 -14.71
C TRP A 197 11.06 2.02 -15.15
N PRO A 198 11.34 2.12 -16.45
CA PRO A 198 12.44 2.92 -16.99
C PRO A 198 12.21 4.43 -16.92
N ARG A 199 11.00 4.89 -16.56
CA ARG A 199 10.64 6.31 -16.52
C ARG A 199 9.68 6.60 -15.36
N LEU A 200 9.99 7.64 -14.61
CA LEU A 200 9.16 8.15 -13.52
C LEU A 200 8.63 9.54 -13.88
N LEU A 201 7.31 9.68 -13.98
CA LEU A 201 6.65 10.93 -14.33
C LEU A 201 5.92 11.51 -13.12
N PRO A 202 6.04 12.83 -12.86
CA PRO A 202 5.26 13.46 -11.81
C PRO A 202 3.77 13.33 -12.10
N ARG A 203 2.97 13.14 -11.05
CA ARG A 203 1.51 13.15 -11.14
C ARG A 203 0.99 14.40 -11.85
N GLU A 204 0.22 14.23 -12.92
CA GLU A 204 -0.36 15.33 -13.71
C GLU A 204 -1.79 15.72 -13.29
N ILE A 205 -2.41 14.94 -12.41
CA ILE A 205 -3.78 15.15 -11.92
C ILE A 205 -3.80 15.43 -10.41
N PRO A 206 -4.82 16.08 -9.84
CA PRO A 206 -4.96 16.21 -8.39
C PRO A 206 -5.10 14.86 -7.68
N PHE A 207 -4.80 14.82 -6.38
CA PHE A 207 -5.09 13.64 -5.56
C PHE A 207 -6.58 13.32 -5.53
N LEU A 208 -6.91 12.03 -5.39
CA LEU A 208 -8.30 11.60 -5.26
C LEU A 208 -8.89 12.14 -3.95
N ARG A 209 -10.06 12.78 -4.05
CA ARG A 209 -10.80 13.25 -2.89
C ARG A 209 -11.47 12.07 -2.19
N ARG A 210 -11.25 11.95 -0.88
CA ARG A 210 -11.98 11.01 -0.02
C ARG A 210 -12.97 11.79 0.84
N THR A 211 -14.22 11.36 0.80
CA THR A 211 -15.27 11.95 1.65
C THR A 211 -15.90 10.82 2.46
N LEU A 212 -15.93 10.97 3.78
CA LEU A 212 -16.67 10.06 4.64
C LEU A 212 -18.17 10.35 4.48
N VAL A 213 -18.92 9.37 3.99
CA VAL A 213 -20.37 9.44 3.87
C VAL A 213 -20.98 8.42 4.83
N ARG A 214 -21.97 8.85 5.61
CA ARG A 214 -22.73 7.95 6.49
C ARG A 214 -23.95 7.43 5.74
N PRO A 215 -24.38 6.19 5.99
CA PRO A 215 -25.65 5.70 5.48
C PRO A 215 -26.82 6.57 5.94
N ALA A 216 -27.81 6.75 5.07
CA ALA A 216 -29.03 7.48 5.39
C ALA A 216 -30.01 6.68 6.25
N SER A 217 -30.10 5.36 6.03
CA SER A 217 -30.98 4.46 6.79
C SER A 217 -30.61 2.99 6.59
N VAL A 218 -31.07 2.15 7.52
CA VAL A 218 -31.10 0.68 7.38
C VAL A 218 -32.38 0.31 6.63
N VAL A 219 -32.25 -0.40 5.51
CA VAL A 219 -33.39 -0.77 4.65
C VAL A 219 -33.96 -2.14 5.04
N SER A 220 -33.11 -3.05 5.50
CA SER A 220 -33.52 -4.34 6.03
C SER A 220 -32.51 -4.86 7.05
N SER A 221 -33.00 -5.68 7.96
CA SER A 221 -32.20 -6.52 8.85
C SER A 221 -32.86 -7.89 8.88
N GLU A 222 -32.15 -8.89 8.38
CA GLU A 222 -32.65 -10.27 8.37
C GLU A 222 -31.84 -11.08 9.39
N PRO A 223 -32.50 -11.90 10.23
CA PRO A 223 -31.79 -12.80 11.11
C PRO A 223 -30.97 -13.79 10.27
N PHE A 224 -29.73 -14.04 10.68
CA PHE A 224 -28.96 -15.14 10.11
C PHE A 224 -29.63 -16.45 10.52
N LEU A 225 -30.15 -17.19 9.54
CA LEU A 225 -30.85 -18.46 9.78
C LEU A 225 -29.94 -19.69 9.62
N GLY A 226 -28.65 -19.48 9.35
CA GLY A 226 -27.61 -20.51 9.35
C GLY A 226 -26.89 -20.64 10.70
N GLY A 227 -25.87 -21.50 10.74
CA GLY A 227 -24.93 -21.62 11.86
C GLY A 227 -23.51 -21.32 11.42
N LEU A 228 -22.80 -20.48 12.17
CA LEU A 228 -21.35 -20.30 12.06
C LEU A 228 -20.71 -21.00 13.26
N ALA A 229 -19.78 -21.92 13.03
CA ALA A 229 -19.06 -22.57 14.12
C ALA A 229 -18.14 -21.58 14.87
N PHE A 230 -17.63 -20.56 14.17
CA PHE A 230 -16.79 -19.47 14.68
C PHE A 230 -16.87 -18.27 13.71
N ALA A 231 -16.49 -17.06 14.17
CA ALA A 231 -16.71 -15.80 13.45
C ALA A 231 -16.00 -15.74 12.08
N GLU A 232 -14.88 -16.43 11.95
CA GLU A 232 -14.04 -16.48 10.75
C GLU A 232 -14.47 -17.58 9.78
N ALA A 233 -15.47 -18.39 10.12
CA ALA A 233 -15.85 -19.56 9.35
C ALA A 233 -16.42 -19.23 7.96
N ALA A 234 -16.94 -18.01 7.77
CA ALA A 234 -17.34 -17.48 6.46
C ALA A 234 -16.15 -17.09 5.57
N LEU A 235 -14.92 -17.08 6.11
CA LEU A 235 -13.68 -16.66 5.43
C LEU A 235 -12.73 -17.83 5.15
N THR A 236 -13.08 -19.07 5.50
CA THR A 236 -12.23 -20.25 5.29
C THR A 236 -12.65 -21.00 4.02
N ASP A 237 -11.67 -21.48 3.24
CA ASP A 237 -11.90 -22.38 2.10
C ASP A 237 -12.05 -23.86 2.55
N SER A 238 -12.17 -24.13 3.85
CA SER A 238 -12.22 -25.48 4.39
C SER A 238 -13.66 -26.03 4.39
N PRO A 239 -13.92 -27.19 3.74
CA PRO A 239 -15.26 -27.80 3.67
C PRO A 239 -15.72 -28.46 4.97
N GLU A 240 -14.89 -28.46 6.04
CA GLU A 240 -15.22 -29.09 7.31
C GLU A 240 -16.12 -28.21 8.17
N ASN A 241 -17.45 -28.40 8.09
CA ASN A 241 -18.48 -27.90 9.03
C ASN A 241 -18.37 -26.43 9.51
N ALA A 242 -17.69 -25.58 8.76
CA ALA A 242 -17.45 -24.18 9.10
C ALA A 242 -18.76 -23.38 9.10
N LEU A 243 -19.69 -23.75 8.22
CA LEU A 243 -20.93 -23.05 8.01
C LEU A 243 -22.05 -24.04 7.62
N THR A 244 -23.19 -23.95 8.32
CA THR A 244 -24.40 -24.69 7.99
C THR A 244 -25.48 -23.75 7.44
N MET A 245 -26.11 -24.16 6.35
CA MET A 245 -27.28 -23.50 5.75
C MET A 245 -28.44 -24.49 5.68
N ASP A 246 -29.64 -24.03 6.01
CA ASP A 246 -30.89 -24.75 5.80
C ASP A 246 -31.46 -24.39 4.43
N ALA A 247 -31.12 -25.22 3.44
CA ALA A 247 -31.56 -25.07 2.06
C ALA A 247 -33.08 -25.20 1.85
N SER A 248 -33.87 -25.54 2.89
CA SER A 248 -35.33 -25.60 2.82
C SER A 248 -36.00 -24.22 2.91
N LYS A 249 -35.24 -23.18 3.28
CA LYS A 249 -35.74 -21.80 3.37
C LYS A 249 -35.17 -20.91 2.24
N PRO A 250 -35.99 -20.47 1.28
CA PRO A 250 -35.55 -19.56 0.23
C PRO A 250 -35.04 -18.24 0.82
N GLY A 251 -33.80 -17.86 0.49
CA GLY A 251 -33.18 -16.61 0.97
C GLY A 251 -32.20 -16.76 2.13
N GLU A 252 -31.95 -17.97 2.63
CA GLU A 252 -30.80 -18.19 3.52
C GLU A 252 -29.50 -17.90 2.78
N LEU A 253 -28.89 -16.76 3.10
CA LEU A 253 -27.56 -16.38 2.65
C LEU A 253 -26.59 -16.51 3.82
N THR A 254 -25.35 -16.83 3.52
CA THR A 254 -24.26 -17.08 4.48
C THR A 254 -23.77 -15.85 5.25
N ALA A 255 -24.36 -14.68 5.00
CA ALA A 255 -24.05 -13.46 5.72
C ALA A 255 -25.34 -12.69 6.02
N GLY A 256 -25.52 -12.27 7.26
CA GLY A 256 -26.49 -11.22 7.57
C GLY A 256 -26.09 -9.95 6.84
N TYR A 257 -26.93 -9.48 5.92
CA TYR A 257 -26.66 -8.25 5.19
C TYR A 257 -27.38 -7.08 5.85
N LEU A 258 -26.61 -6.12 6.33
CA LEU A 258 -27.13 -4.78 6.56
C LEU A 258 -27.18 -4.07 5.21
N ARG A 259 -28.37 -3.92 4.62
CA ARG A 259 -28.53 -3.06 3.44
C ARG A 259 -28.68 -1.62 3.87
N LEU A 260 -27.68 -0.84 3.50
CA LEU A 260 -27.58 0.57 3.79
C LEU A 260 -27.91 1.37 2.53
N ARG A 261 -28.77 2.38 2.66
CA ARG A 261 -29.01 3.36 1.59
C ARG A 261 -28.00 4.49 1.75
N CYS A 262 -27.21 4.74 0.70
CA CYS A 262 -26.34 5.90 0.61
C CYS A 262 -27.13 7.15 0.17
#